data_AF-A0A380KNH8-F1
#
_entry.id   AF-A0A380KNH8-F1
#
_cell.length_a   1.000
_cell.length_b   1.000
_cell.length_c   1.000
_cell.angle_alpha   90.00
_cell.angle_beta   90.00
_cell.angle_gamma   90.00
#
_symmetry.space_group_name_H-M   'P 1'
#
loop_
_entity.id
_entity.type
_entity.pdbx_description
1 polymer ?
#
loop_
_entity_poly.entity_id
_entity_poly.type
_entity_poly.pdbx_seq_one_letter_code
_entity_poly.pdbx_strand_id
1 'polypeptide(L)'
;MFKKQERQGIIVYLYYNRDARKLNKYGDVLYHSRKLHYQVLYVNKEEEADIVEEISALKFVKAVSLSEIDNIDQDFVGNLAHF
;
A
#
# COMPACT_ATOMS: atom_id res chain seq x y z
N MET A 1 -12.05 -13.87 21.08
CA MET A 1 -12.69 -12.60 20.70
C MET A 1 -11.89 -12.02 19.54
N PHE A 2 -12.50 -11.78 18.38
CA PHE A 2 -11.80 -11.27 17.20
C PHE A 2 -11.52 -9.78 17.36
N LYS A 3 -10.25 -9.36 17.28
CA LYS A 3 -9.86 -7.95 17.21
C LYS A 3 -9.60 -7.62 15.75
N LYS A 4 -10.34 -6.65 15.21
CA LYS A 4 -10.14 -6.16 13.84
C LYS A 4 -8.77 -5.48 13.77
N GLN A 5 -7.93 -5.92 12.84
CA GLN A 5 -6.64 -5.29 12.56
C GLN A 5 -6.81 -4.23 11.48
N GLU A 6 -6.38 -3.00 11.76
CA GLU A 6 -6.33 -1.95 10.74
C GLU A 6 -5.12 -2.14 9.82
N ARG A 7 -5.35 -1.91 8.53
CA ARG A 7 -4.37 -2.16 7.46
C ARG A 7 -4.15 -0.87 6.68
N GLN A 8 -2.90 -0.59 6.33
CA GLN A 8 -2.55 0.56 5.49
C GLN A 8 -2.06 0.07 4.13
N GLY A 9 -2.59 0.67 3.06
CA GLY A 9 -2.10 0.48 1.70
C GLY A 9 -0.86 1.32 1.43
N ILE A 10 0.18 0.70 0.86
CA ILE A 10 1.43 1.35 0.48
C ILE A 10 1.72 1.05 -0.99
N ILE A 11 2.04 2.08 -1.74
CA ILE A 11 2.50 1.99 -3.13
C ILE A 11 4.01 2.22 -3.14
N VAL A 12 4.76 1.20 -3.54
CA VAL A 12 6.23 1.25 -3.60
C VAL A 12 6.67 1.30 -5.06
N TYR A 13 7.21 2.44 -5.49
CA TYR A 13 7.80 2.62 -6.81
C TYR A 13 9.23 2.11 -6.83
N LEU A 14 9.62 1.42 -7.91
CA LEU A 14 10.88 0.70 -8.02
C LEU A 14 11.73 1.29 -9.15
N TYR A 15 13.05 1.25 -9.00
CA TYR A 15 13.96 1.48 -10.13
C TYR A 15 13.98 0.29 -11.10
N TYR A 16 13.88 -0.93 -10.57
CA TYR A 16 13.89 -2.17 -11.33
C TYR A 16 13.15 -3.30 -10.60
N ASN A 17 12.69 -4.31 -11.33
CA ASN A 17 11.86 -5.39 -10.77
C ASN A 17 12.62 -6.52 -10.06
N ARG A 18 13.94 -6.64 -10.26
CA ARG A 18 14.75 -7.79 -9.81
C ARG A 18 14.61 -8.05 -8.31
N ASP A 19 14.58 -7.00 -7.52
CA ASP A 19 14.54 -7.06 -6.06
C ASP A 19 13.13 -6.92 -5.48
N ALA A 20 12.10 -6.80 -6.32
CA ALA A 20 10.74 -6.50 -5.88
C ALA A 20 10.18 -7.54 -4.89
N ARG A 21 10.59 -8.82 -5.01
CA ARG A 21 10.20 -9.90 -4.07
C ARG A 21 10.71 -9.70 -2.65
N LYS A 22 11.76 -8.88 -2.45
CA LYS A 22 12.25 -8.53 -1.10
C LYS A 22 11.20 -7.73 -0.31
N LEU A 23 10.22 -7.12 -0.99
CA LEU A 23 9.15 -6.39 -0.32
C LEU A 23 8.14 -7.30 0.39
N ASN A 24 8.05 -8.58 0.00
CA ASN A 24 7.14 -9.56 0.60
C ASN A 24 7.37 -9.79 2.11
N LYS A 25 8.54 -9.41 2.64
CA LYS A 25 8.82 -9.53 4.08
C LYS A 25 8.14 -8.45 4.92
N TYR A 26 7.71 -7.35 4.30
CA TYR A 26 7.10 -6.21 4.99
C TYR A 26 5.57 -6.32 5.09
N GLY A 27 4.93 -7.09 4.20
CA GLY A 27 3.49 -7.19 4.17
C GLY A 27 2.96 -7.97 2.98
N ASP A 28 1.65 -7.92 2.81
CA ASP A 28 0.94 -8.65 1.78
C ASP A 28 1.04 -7.90 0.45
N VAL A 29 1.70 -8.48 -0.54
CA VAL A 29 1.74 -7.90 -1.89
C VAL A 29 0.42 -8.19 -2.60
N LEU A 30 -0.38 -7.16 -2.82
CA LEU A 30 -1.65 -7.23 -3.54
C LEU A 30 -1.44 -7.23 -5.06
N TYR A 31 -0.49 -6.41 -5.52
CA TYR A 31 -0.29 -6.17 -6.94
C TYR A 31 1.16 -5.80 -7.25
N HIS A 32 1.65 -6.25 -8.41
CA HIS A 32 2.96 -5.89 -8.94
C HIS A 32 2.84 -5.50 -10.41
N SER A 33 3.01 -4.20 -10.71
CA SER A 33 3.18 -3.73 -12.08
C SER A 33 4.63 -3.89 -12.53
N ARG A 34 4.90 -4.95 -13.30
CA ARG A 34 6.22 -5.13 -13.92
C ARG A 34 6.51 -4.09 -15.00
N LYS A 35 5.47 -3.57 -15.68
CA LYS A 35 5.62 -2.57 -16.74
C LYS A 35 5.87 -1.16 -16.21
N LEU A 36 5.19 -0.79 -15.13
CA LEU A 36 5.28 0.56 -14.54
C LEU A 36 6.19 0.62 -13.30
N HIS A 37 6.83 -0.50 -12.93
CA HIS A 37 7.77 -0.60 -11.82
C HIS A 37 7.19 -0.13 -10.47
N TYR A 38 6.07 -0.71 -10.04
CA TYR A 38 5.58 -0.49 -8.68
C TYR A 38 4.89 -1.73 -8.10
N GLN A 39 4.87 -1.81 -6.77
CA GLN A 39 4.08 -2.78 -6.02
C GLN A 39 3.08 -2.08 -5.10
N VAL A 40 1.95 -2.74 -4.87
CA VAL A 40 0.98 -2.37 -3.84
C VAL A 40 1.10 -3.39 -2.72
N LEU A 41 1.35 -2.91 -1.51
CA LEU A 41 1.46 -3.70 -0.29
C LEU A 41 0.39 -3.29 0.71
N TYR A 42 -0.12 -4.28 1.46
CA TYR A 42 -0.80 -4.02 2.72
C TYR A 42 0.09 -4.36 3.90
N VAL A 43 0.13 -3.44 4.87
CA VAL A 43 0.84 -3.59 6.14
C VAL A 43 -0.11 -3.33 7.30
N ASN A 44 0.30 -3.68 8.52
CA ASN A 44 -0.45 -3.28 9.72
C ASN A 44 -0.32 -1.77 9.88
N LYS A 45 -1.43 -1.07 10.12
CA LYS A 45 -1.42 0.39 10.23
C LYS A 45 -0.55 0.90 11.38
N GLU A 46 -0.47 0.14 12.47
CA GLU A 46 0.40 0.42 13.62
C GLU A 46 1.91 0.38 13.27
N GLU A 47 2.29 -0.34 12.21
CA GLU A 47 3.68 -0.54 11.78
C GLU A 47 4.04 0.31 10.55
N GLU A 48 3.10 1.13 10.05
CA GLU A 48 3.23 1.77 8.74
C GLU A 48 4.44 2.71 8.66
N ALA A 49 4.69 3.50 9.71
CA ALA A 49 5.73 4.53 9.71
C ALA A 49 7.12 3.90 9.61
N ASP A 50 7.38 2.88 10.45
CA ASP A 50 8.64 2.15 10.49
C ASP A 50 8.89 1.42 9.16
N ILE A 51 7.86 0.78 8.61
CA ILE A 51 7.97 0.08 7.33
C ILE A 51 8.24 1.06 6.18
N VAL A 52 7.59 2.22 6.16
CA VAL A 52 7.83 3.25 5.13
C VAL A 52 9.27 3.76 5.21
N GLU A 53 9.79 4.01 6.41
CA GLU A 53 11.18 4.42 6.62
C GLU A 53 12.17 3.35 6.10
N GLU A 54 11.98 2.09 6.51
CA GLU A 54 12.82 0.97 6.08
C GLU A 54 12.78 0.76 4.55
N ILE A 55 11.59 0.76 3.95
CA ILE A 55 11.42 0.57 2.50
C ILE A 55 12.05 1.72 1.73
N SER A 56 11.91 2.96 2.22
CA SER A 56 12.47 4.15 1.56
C SER A 56 14.00 4.15 1.53
N ALA A 57 14.65 3.49 2.47
CA ALA A 57 16.11 3.33 2.51
C ALA A 57 16.64 2.27 1.52
N LEU A 58 15.78 1.44 0.92
CA LEU A 58 16.20 0.38 0.01
C LEU A 58 16.66 0.95 -1.33
N LYS A 59 17.87 0.57 -1.77
CA LYS A 59 18.49 1.07 -3.03
C LYS A 59 17.67 0.83 -4.30
N PHE A 60 16.79 -0.17 -4.31
CA PHE A 60 15.95 -0.51 -5.46
C PHE A 60 14.59 0.19 -5.46
N VAL A 61 14.28 0.93 -4.38
CA VAL A 61 13.05 1.71 -4.22
C VAL A 61 13.32 3.14 -4.69
N LYS A 62 12.42 3.65 -5.52
CA LYS A 62 12.44 5.01 -6.06
C LYS A 62 11.66 5.97 -5.18
N ALA A 63 10.48 5.54 -4.71
CA ALA A 63 9.60 6.33 -3.87
C ALA A 63 8.58 5.42 -3.19
N VAL A 64 8.01 5.90 -2.09
CA VAL A 64 6.92 5.25 -1.35
C VAL A 64 5.79 6.25 -1.20
N SER A 65 4.55 5.81 -1.40
CA SER A 65 3.34 6.61 -1.20
C SER A 65 2.33 5.82 -0.37
N LEU A 66 1.67 6.48 0.57
CA LEU A 66 0.52 5.91 1.26
C LEU A 66 -0.71 5.95 0.35
N SER A 67 -1.59 4.97 0.52
CA SER A 67 -2.90 4.90 -0.12
C SER A 67 -3.90 5.74 0.67
N GLU A 68 -4.59 6.63 -0.02
CA GLU A 68 -5.67 7.47 0.53
C GLU A 68 -7.02 6.73 0.61
N ILE A 69 -7.05 5.42 0.32
CA ILE A 69 -8.31 4.65 0.26
C ILE A 69 -9.12 4.72 1.56
N ASP A 70 -8.43 4.78 2.70
CA ASP A 70 -9.04 4.91 4.03
C ASP A 70 -9.61 6.32 4.27
N ASN A 71 -9.13 7.32 3.55
CA ASN A 71 -9.52 8.72 3.66
C ASN A 71 -10.59 9.12 2.64
N ILE A 72 -11.07 8.19 1.81
CA ILE A 72 -12.15 8.45 0.87
C ILE A 72 -13.44 8.66 1.67
N ASP A 73 -14.08 9.80 1.45
CA ASP A 73 -15.40 10.10 2.00
C ASP A 73 -16.44 9.08 1.48
N GLN A 74 -17.08 8.38 2.41
CA GLN A 74 -18.11 7.38 2.13
C GLN A 74 -19.50 7.87 2.53
N ASP A 75 -19.66 9.15 2.89
CA ASP A 75 -20.96 9.77 3.10
C ASP A 75 -21.62 10.06 1.74
N PHE A 76 -22.15 9.00 1.13
CA PHE A 76 -22.88 9.09 -0.13
C PHE A 76 -24.19 9.86 0.07
N VAL A 77 -24.16 11.18 -0.11
CA VAL A 77 -25.35 12.03 -0.15
C VAL A 77 -25.97 12.00 -1.54
N GLY A 78 -26.85 11.02 -1.77
CA GLY A 78 -27.63 10.92 -3.01
C GLY A 78 -28.65 9.79 -2.93
N ASN A 79 -29.94 10.13 -3.08
CA ASN A 79 -30.97 9.12 -3.24
C ASN A 79 -30.78 8.45 -4.62
N LEU A 80 -30.20 7.26 -4.65
CA LEU A 80 -30.02 6.45 -5.88
C LEU A 80 -31.35 5.91 -6.44
N ALA A 81 -32.49 6.20 -5.81
CA ALA A 81 -33.80 5.64 -6.15
C ALA A 81 -34.53 6.31 -7.33
N HIS A 82 -33.87 7.21 -8.07
CA HIS A 82 -34.44 7.82 -9.28
C HIS A 82 -33.53 7.61 -10.48
N PHE A 83 -33.49 6.37 -10.97
CA PHE A 83 -33.12 6.02 -12.35
C PHE A 83 -34.26 5.20 -12.96
#